data_AF-A0A7Y6A750-F1
#
_entry.id   AF-A0A7Y6A750-F1
#
_cell.length_a   1.000
_cell.length_b   1.000
_cell.length_c   1.000
_cell.angle_alpha   90.00
_cell.angle_beta   90.00
_cell.angle_gamma   90.00
#
_symmetry.space_group_name_H-M   'P 1'
#
loop_
_entity.id
_entity.type
_entity.pdbx_description
1 polymer ?
#
loop_
_entity_poly.entity_id
_entity_poly.type
_entity_poly.pdbx_seq_one_letter_code
_entity_poly.pdbx_strand_id
1 'polypeptide(L)' 'MPTPLGDARATIHRARGARGWFLAGHGAGGGIEARDLVALAAALPKRGVT' A
#
# COMPACT_ATOMS: atom_id res chain seq x y z
N MET A 1 -0.77 -11.54 -10.86
CA MET A 1 -0.59 -11.36 -12.32
C MET A 1 0.84 -11.74 -12.59
N PRO A 2 1.09 -12.66 -13.52
CA PRO A 2 2.45 -13.10 -13.82
C PRO A 2 3.26 -11.92 -14.39
N THR A 3 4.46 -11.73 -13.82
CA THR A 3 5.51 -10.88 -14.36
C THR A 3 6.70 -11.76 -14.73
N PRO A 4 7.67 -11.26 -15.52
CA PRO A 4 8.90 -12.01 -15.82
C PRO A 4 9.67 -12.50 -14.58
N LEU A 5 9.44 -11.90 -13.42
CA LEU A 5 10.10 -12.24 -12.14
C LEU A 5 9.17 -12.97 -11.15
N GLY A 6 7.98 -13.40 -11.59
CA GLY A 6 6.97 -14.04 -10.75
C GLY A 6 5.72 -13.18 -10.56
N ASP A 7 4.81 -13.61 -9.69
CA ASP A 7 3.54 -12.90 -9.51
C ASP A 7 3.69 -11.56 -8.81
N ALA A 8 3.12 -10.52 -9.41
CA ALA A 8 2.91 -9.24 -8.75
C ALA A 8 1.88 -9.39 -7.61
N ARG A 9 2.17 -8.77 -6.46
CA ARG A 9 1.31 -8.73 -5.28
C ARG A 9 1.09 -7.28 -4.84
N ALA A 10 -0.12 -6.98 -4.38
CA ALA A 10 -0.49 -5.69 -3.82
C ALA A 10 -1.45 -5.89 -2.65
N THR A 11 -1.30 -5.08 -1.60
CA THR A 11 -2.21 -5.03 -0.45
C THR A 11 -2.98 -3.72 -0.51
N ILE A 12 -4.32 -3.77 -0.38
CA ILE A 12 -5.19 -2.60 -0.55
C ILE A 12 -5.95 -2.32 0.76
N HIS A 13 -5.82 -1.11 1.28
CA HIS A 13 -6.51 -0.63 2.47
C HIS A 13 -7.58 0.39 2.08
N ARG A 14 -8.85 -0.04 2.00
CA ARG A 14 -9.92 0.80 1.46
C ARG A 14 -10.38 1.89 2.44
N ALA A 15 -10.44 3.12 1.95
CA ALA A 15 -11.10 4.23 2.65
C ALA A 15 -12.62 4.21 2.43
N ARG A 16 -13.40 4.59 3.45
CA ARG A 16 -14.83 4.90 3.26
C ARG A 16 -14.97 6.31 2.67
N GLY A 17 -15.52 6.41 1.47
CA GLY A 17 -15.63 7.69 0.75
C GLY A 17 -14.28 8.17 0.23
N ALA A 18 -13.57 7.30 -0.49
CA ALA A 18 -12.25 7.58 -1.04
C ALA A 18 -12.26 8.84 -1.93
N ARG A 19 -11.28 9.72 -1.69
CA ARG A 19 -11.04 10.99 -2.40
C ARG A 19 -9.75 10.96 -3.21
N GLY A 20 -8.92 9.92 -3.05
CA GLY A 20 -7.66 9.75 -3.76
C GLY A 20 -7.01 8.39 -3.47
N TRP A 21 -5.99 8.06 -4.27
CA TRP A 21 -5.18 6.86 -4.15
C TRP A 21 -3.77 7.20 -3.68
N PHE A 22 -3.22 6.40 -2.77
CA PHE A 22 -1.83 6.42 -2.37
C PHE A 22 -1.19 5.07 -2.69
N LEU A 23 -0.18 5.07 -3.57
CA LEU A 23 0.55 3.88 -3.94
C LEU A 23 2.02 4.03 -3.57
N ALA A 24 2.54 3.07 -2.81
CA ALA A 24 3.94 3.01 -2.42
C ALA A 24 4.52 1.62 -2.70
N GLY A 25 5.73 1.59 -3.23
CA GLY A 25 6.58 0.40 -3.25
C GLY A 25 7.55 0.43 -2.07
N HIS A 26 8.03 -0.74 -1.64
CA HIS A 26 9.10 -0.79 -0.65
C HIS A 26 10.46 -0.64 -1.35
N GLY A 27 11.31 0.24 -0.83
CA GLY A 27 12.68 0.37 -1.31
C GLY A 27 13.57 -0.83 -0.94
N ALA A 28 14.88 -0.61 -0.94
CA ALA A 28 15.95 -1.62 -0.86
C ALA A 28 16.12 -2.37 0.48
N GLY A 29 15.05 -2.69 1.23
CA GLY A 29 15.21 -3.65 2.34
C GLY A 29 14.04 -3.90 3.27
N GLY A 30 13.07 -2.99 3.39
CA GLY A 30 12.01 -3.10 4.42
C GLY A 30 10.82 -3.99 4.07
N GLY A 31 10.61 -4.30 2.78
CA GLY A 31 9.39 -4.98 2.34
C GLY A 31 8.12 -4.13 2.56
N ILE A 32 6.96 -4.69 2.22
CA ILE A 32 5.66 -4.02 2.48
C ILE A 32 5.35 -3.85 3.98
N GLU A 33 6.06 -4.59 4.84
CA GLU A 33 5.96 -4.56 6.30
C GLU A 33 6.85 -3.48 6.94
N ALA A 34 7.48 -2.63 6.12
CA ALA A 34 8.24 -1.48 6.63
C ALA A 34 7.36 -0.61 7.55
N ARG A 35 7.93 -0.19 8.68
CA ARG A 35 7.19 0.45 9.78
C ARG A 35 6.39 1.69 9.33
N ASP A 36 6.96 2.47 8.43
CA ASP A 36 6.34 3.64 7.84
C ASP A 36 5.16 3.28 6.91
N LEU A 37 5.32 2.27 6.06
CA LEU A 37 4.25 1.78 5.18
C LEU A 37 3.06 1.23 5.98
N VAL A 38 3.32 0.44 7.02
CA VAL A 38 2.28 -0.07 7.93
C VAL A 38 1.56 1.07 8.65
N ALA A 39 2.30 2.07 9.14
CA ALA A 39 1.70 3.23 9.79
C ALA A 39 0.82 4.05 8.82
N LEU A 40 1.26 4.24 7.58
CA LEU A 40 0.48 4.93 6.54
C LEU A 40 -0.78 4.15 6.16
N ALA A 41 -0.66 2.84 5.93
CA ALA A 41 -1.77 1.95 5.62
C ALA A 41 -2.87 1.95 6.71
N ALA A 42 -2.49 2.13 7.97
CA ALA A 42 -3.44 2.24 9.08
C ALA A 42 -4.11 3.63 9.21
N ALA A 43 -3.41 4.70 8.80
CA ALA A 43 -3.85 6.08 9.02
C ALA A 43 -4.62 6.68 7.84
N LEU A 44 -4.20 6.40 6.61
CA LEU A 44 -4.74 7.03 5.39
C LEU A 44 -6.21 6.71 5.09
N PRO A 45 -6.72 5.48 5.31
CA PRO A 45 -8.13 5.17 5.07
C PRO A 45 -9.10 6.03 5.88
N LYS A 46 -8.71 6.40 7.12
CA LYS A 46 -9.49 7.28 8.01
C LYS A 46 -9.55 8.72 7.50
N ARG A 47 -8.66 9.08 6.58
CA ARG A 47 -8.57 10.41 5.95
C ARG A 47 -9.17 10.44 4.54
N GLY A 48 -9.82 9.35 4.11
CA GLY A 48 -10.41 9.27 2.77
C GLY A 48 -9.42 8.93 1.66
N VAL A 49 -8.23 8.41 1.99
CA VAL A 49 -7.23 8.00 0.99
C VAL A 49 -7.13 6.48 1.00
N THR A 50 -7.31 5.86 -0.17
CA THR A 50 -7.14 4.41 -0.36
C THR A 50 -5.71 4.07 -0.71
#